data_AF-A0A9W3DDL6-F1
#
_entry.id   AF-A0A9W3DDL6-F1
#
_cell.length_a   1.000
_cell.length_b   1.000
_cell.length_c   1.000
_cell.angle_alpha   90.00
_cell.angle_beta   90.00
_cell.angle_gamma   90.00
#
_symmetry.space_group_name_H-M   'P 1'
#
loop_
_entity.id
_entity.type
_entity.pdbx_description
1 polymer ?
#
loop_
_entity_poly.entity_id
_entity_poly.type
_entity_poly.pdbx_seq_one_letter_code
_entity_poly.pdbx_strand_id
1 'polypeptide(L)'
;MDKGFSCYDGEKVVVDDDVYGVGCTTPTREECRIPAYPPCPPPLRRKRSIHFGKKTGPPKNGYFQPPDLELFFTAVAPSRRQESCA
;
A
#
# COMPACT_ATOMS: atom_id res chain seq x y z
N MET A 1 14.83 -52.43 -11.32
CA MET A 1 13.35 -52.39 -11.36
C MET A 1 12.96 -50.95 -11.62
N ASP A 2 13.01 -50.62 -12.90
CA ASP A 2 13.11 -49.28 -13.46
C ASP A 2 11.74 -49.06 -14.11
N LYS A 3 10.81 -48.51 -13.32
CA LYS A 3 9.44 -48.28 -13.79
C LYS A 3 9.44 -47.02 -14.65
N GLY A 4 9.34 -47.24 -15.96
CA GLY A 4 9.38 -46.23 -17.00
C GLY A 4 8.42 -45.07 -16.77
N PHE A 5 8.95 -43.87 -16.94
CA PHE A 5 8.21 -42.63 -16.99
C PHE A 5 7.74 -42.46 -18.45
N SER A 6 6.62 -43.08 -18.84
CA SER A 6 6.02 -42.83 -20.16
C SER A 6 4.86 -41.86 -20.02
N CYS A 7 5.13 -40.59 -20.28
CA CYS A 7 4.12 -39.53 -20.27
C CYS A 7 4.10 -38.78 -21.59
N TYR A 8 4.02 -39.48 -22.73
CA TYR A 8 3.55 -38.89 -23.99
C TYR A 8 2.89 -40.00 -24.81
N ASP A 9 1.56 -40.10 -24.69
CA ASP A 9 0.74 -40.76 -25.69
C ASP A 9 0.45 -39.72 -26.78
N GLY A 10 0.90 -40.03 -28.00
CA GLY A 10 0.88 -39.12 -29.13
C GLY A 10 -0.45 -39.14 -29.85
N GLU A 11 -1.40 -38.32 -29.40
CA GLU A 11 -2.64 -38.07 -30.13
C GLU A 11 -2.60 -36.68 -30.78
N LYS A 12 -2.76 -36.64 -32.11
CA LYS A 12 -2.78 -35.42 -32.93
C LYS A 12 -4.11 -34.70 -32.71
N VAL A 13 -4.13 -33.70 -31.83
CA VAL A 13 -5.31 -32.87 -31.58
C VAL A 13 -5.40 -31.73 -32.59
N VAL A 14 -6.54 -31.62 -33.28
CA VAL A 14 -6.94 -30.47 -34.09
C VAL A 14 -7.01 -29.23 -33.19
N VAL A 15 -6.31 -28.15 -33.57
CA VAL A 15 -6.28 -26.91 -32.79
C VAL A 15 -7.57 -26.14 -33.09
N ASP A 16 -8.50 -26.14 -32.14
CA ASP A 16 -9.62 -25.18 -32.11
C ASP A 16 -9.09 -23.86 -31.50
N ASP A 17 -9.47 -22.73 -32.10
CA ASP A 17 -8.87 -21.39 -31.91
C ASP A 17 -9.41 -20.65 -30.68
N ASP A 18 -9.92 -21.37 -29.68
CA ASP A 18 -10.64 -20.82 -28.52
C ASP A 18 -10.00 -21.19 -27.17
N VAL A 19 -8.93 -22.00 -27.17
CA VAL A 19 -8.21 -22.46 -25.97
C VAL A 19 -6.95 -21.63 -25.63
N TYR A 20 -6.67 -20.50 -26.28
CA TYR A 20 -5.58 -19.60 -25.84
C TYR A 20 -5.97 -18.72 -24.65
N GLY A 21 -7.22 -18.84 -24.18
CA GLY A 21 -7.79 -18.01 -23.12
C GLY A 21 -7.56 -18.52 -21.69
N VAL A 22 -6.88 -19.66 -21.49
CA VAL A 22 -6.52 -20.10 -20.14
C VAL A 22 -5.30 -19.30 -19.70
N GLY A 23 -5.55 -18.17 -19.04
CA GLY A 23 -4.50 -17.39 -18.41
C GLY A 23 -3.68 -18.20 -17.41
N CYS A 24 -2.48 -17.73 -17.07
CA CYS A 24 -1.66 -18.34 -16.03
C CYS A 24 -2.43 -18.36 -14.69
N THR A 25 -2.67 -19.55 -14.13
CA THR A 25 -3.31 -19.72 -12.81
C THR A 25 -2.35 -20.38 -11.82
N THR A 26 -2.59 -20.16 -10.52
CA THR A 26 -1.78 -20.80 -9.48
C THR A 26 -2.08 -22.31 -9.44
N PRO A 27 -1.06 -23.18 -9.40
CA PRO A 27 -1.24 -24.63 -9.27
C PRO A 27 -2.11 -25.01 -8.05
N THR A 28 -3.08 -25.89 -8.27
CA THR A 28 -4.05 -26.32 -7.24
C THR A 28 -3.67 -27.62 -6.53
N ARG A 29 -2.74 -28.41 -7.10
CA ARG A 29 -2.23 -29.66 -6.52
C ARG A 29 -1.58 -29.40 -5.16
N GLU A 30 -1.87 -30.23 -4.17
CA GLU A 30 -1.41 -30.01 -2.78
C GLU A 30 0.12 -29.92 -2.66
N GLU A 31 0.85 -30.71 -3.45
CA GLU A 31 2.32 -30.70 -3.49
C GLU A 31 2.93 -29.38 -4.03
N CYS A 32 2.17 -28.59 -4.79
CA CYS A 32 2.61 -27.32 -5.37
C CYS A 32 1.85 -26.10 -4.81
N ARG A 33 0.85 -26.31 -3.96
CA ARG A 33 -0.02 -25.25 -3.46
C ARG A 33 0.72 -24.46 -2.38
N ILE A 34 0.76 -23.13 -2.53
CA ILE A 34 1.30 -22.25 -1.51
C ILE A 34 0.42 -22.39 -0.25
N PRO A 35 0.99 -22.72 0.92
CA PRO A 35 0.25 -22.81 2.16
C PRO A 35 -0.47 -21.48 2.45
N ALA A 36 -1.69 -21.55 2.96
CA ALA A 36 -2.41 -20.35 3.37
C ALA A 36 -1.60 -19.62 4.46
N TYR A 37 -1.48 -18.29 4.33
CA TYR A 37 -0.84 -17.48 5.36
C TYR A 37 -1.58 -17.69 6.69
N PRO A 38 -0.85 -17.81 7.82
CA PRO A 38 -1.49 -17.78 9.12
C PRO A 38 -2.29 -16.48 9.26
N PRO A 39 -3.37 -16.49 10.06
CA PRO A 39 -4.14 -15.28 10.30
C PRO A 39 -3.22 -14.16 10.80
N CYS A 40 -3.41 -12.94 10.30
CA CYS A 40 -2.63 -11.79 10.74
C CYS A 40 -2.66 -11.71 12.28
N PRO A 41 -1.52 -11.46 12.93
CA PRO A 41 -1.50 -11.27 14.36
C PRO A 41 -2.42 -10.10 14.75
N PRO A 42 -3.00 -10.12 15.96
CA PRO A 42 -3.86 -9.04 16.42
C PRO A 42 -3.12 -7.69 16.38
N PRO A 43 -3.82 -6.58 16.07
CA PRO A 43 -3.18 -5.28 15.93
C PRO A 43 -2.48 -4.85 17.22
N LEU A 44 -1.24 -4.38 17.09
CA LEU A 44 -0.51 -3.83 18.23
C LEU A 44 -1.24 -2.59 18.77
N ARG A 45 -1.35 -2.50 20.09
CA ARG A 45 -1.95 -1.34 20.75
C ARG A 45 -1.12 -0.09 20.43
N ARG A 46 -1.77 0.95 19.93
CA ARG A 46 -1.14 2.26 19.75
C ARG A 46 -0.65 2.77 21.11
N LYS A 47 0.61 3.23 21.17
CA LYS A 47 1.10 3.98 22.33
C LYS A 47 0.23 5.23 22.47
N ARG A 48 -0.20 5.54 23.71
CA ARG A 48 -0.88 6.80 23.97
C ARG A 48 0.06 7.95 23.62
N SER A 49 -0.47 8.97 22.97
CA SER A 49 0.20 10.26 22.82
C SER A 49 0.68 10.69 24.21
N ILE A 50 2.00 10.80 24.39
CA ILE A 50 2.56 11.52 25.53
C ILE A 50 2.25 12.98 25.22
N HIS A 51 1.08 13.43 25.66
CA HIS A 51 0.81 14.86 25.73
C HIS A 51 1.76 15.41 26.79
N PHE A 52 2.97 15.81 26.37
CA PHE A 52 3.76 16.75 27.14
C PHE A 52 2.82 17.93 27.41
N GLY A 53 2.46 18.09 28.68
CA GLY A 53 1.43 19.03 29.10
C GLY A 53 1.71 20.41 28.53
N LYS A 54 0.63 21.02 28.03
CA LYS A 54 0.57 22.30 27.30
C LYS A 54 0.98 22.16 25.83
N LYS A 55 0.06 22.53 24.93
CA LYS A 55 0.39 22.77 23.52
C LYS A 55 1.56 23.75 23.51
N THR A 56 2.74 23.33 23.08
CA THR A 56 3.87 24.23 22.88
C THR A 56 3.41 25.31 21.93
N GLY A 57 3.33 26.55 22.41
CA GLY A 57 3.04 27.69 21.56
C GLY A 57 4.13 27.85 20.49
N PRO A 58 3.96 28.80 19.56
CA PRO A 58 5.03 29.17 18.65
C PRO A 58 6.36 29.39 19.40
N PRO A 59 7.50 29.13 18.76
CA PRO A 59 8.81 29.45 19.34
C PRO A 59 8.83 30.89 19.84
N LYS A 60 9.54 31.14 20.95
CA LYS A 60 9.59 32.46 21.59
C LYS A 60 10.03 33.57 20.62
N ASN A 61 10.83 33.23 19.62
CA ASN A 61 11.38 34.16 18.62
C ASN A 61 10.57 34.15 17.31
N GLY A 62 9.37 33.58 17.31
CA GLY A 62 8.62 33.30 16.10
C GLY A 62 9.20 32.13 15.29
N TYR A 63 8.48 31.74 14.24
CA TYR A 63 9.01 30.83 13.24
C TYR A 63 9.91 31.61 12.28
N PHE A 64 10.81 30.92 11.60
CA PHE A 64 11.57 31.51 10.50
C PHE A 64 10.60 32.03 9.43
N GLN A 65 10.72 33.31 9.09
CA GLN A 65 9.91 33.98 8.06
C GLN A 65 10.82 34.37 6.91
N PRO A 66 11.10 33.46 5.97
CA PRO A 66 11.87 33.80 4.79
C PRO A 66 10.97 34.52 3.76
N PRO A 67 11.54 35.46 3.00
CA PRO A 67 10.78 36.33 2.11
C PRO A 67 10.12 35.58 0.94
N ASP A 68 10.65 34.42 0.56
CA ASP A 68 10.12 33.56 -0.50
C ASP A 68 8.78 32.91 -0.09
N LEU A 69 8.65 32.48 1.17
CA LEU A 69 7.41 31.89 1.70
C LEU A 69 6.32 32.94 1.94
N GLU A 70 6.67 34.15 2.35
CA GLU A 70 5.69 35.25 2.47
C GLU A 70 5.05 35.59 1.11
N LEU A 71 5.83 35.58 0.03
CA LEU A 71 5.30 35.77 -1.33
C LEU A 71 4.30 34.66 -1.72
N PHE A 72 4.59 33.41 -1.36
CA PHE A 72 3.67 32.31 -1.59
C PHE A 72 2.37 32.47 -0.79
N PHE A 73 2.44 32.80 0.50
CA PHE A 73 1.24 32.97 1.32
C PHE A 73 0.39 34.19 0.96
N THR A 74 1.01 35.26 0.45
CA THR A 74 0.28 36.43 -0.06
C THR A 74 -0.38 36.17 -1.42
N ALA A 75 0.29 35.43 -2.30
CA ALA A 75 -0.25 35.08 -3.61
C ALA A 75 -1.35 34.00 -3.55
N VAL A 76 -1.28 33.08 -2.58
CA VAL A 76 -2.16 31.90 -2.50
C VAL A 76 -3.30 32.08 -1.49
N ALA A 77 -3.23 33.04 -0.58
CA ALA A 77 -4.32 33.26 0.37
C ALA A 77 -5.54 33.89 -0.33
N PRO A 78 -6.72 33.24 -0.36
CA PRO A 78 -7.96 33.99 -0.54
C PRO A 78 -8.04 35.00 0.60
N SER A 79 -8.26 36.28 0.27
CA SER A 79 -8.37 37.43 1.18
C SER A 79 -8.75 37.00 2.60
N ARG A 80 -7.76 36.93 3.50
CA ARG A 80 -7.99 36.54 4.89
C ARG A 80 -8.74 37.71 5.54
N ARG A 81 -10.07 37.62 5.63
CA ARG A 81 -10.80 38.33 6.69
C ARG A 81 -10.26 37.79 8.01
N GLN A 82 -9.38 38.55 8.65
CA GLN A 82 -9.02 38.32 10.03
C GLN A 82 -10.23 38.71 10.88
N GLU A 83 -11.11 37.76 11.16
CA GLU A 83 -11.97 37.87 12.33
C GLU A 83 -11.13 37.43 13.52
N SER A 84 -10.66 38.40 14.30
CA SER A 84 -10.11 38.13 15.63
C SER A 84 -11.26 37.68 16.52
N CYS A 85 -11.33 36.40 16.88
CA CYS A 85 -12.20 35.97 17.97
C CYS A 85 -11.60 36.44 19.31
N ALA A 86 -12.45 37.08 20.11
CA ALA A 86 -12.22 37.42 21.52
C ALA A 86 -12.31 36.16 22.41
#